data_AF-A0A2G5VXE5-F1
#
_entry.id   AF-A0A2G5VXE5-F1
#
_cell.length_a   1.000
_cell.length_b   1.000
_cell.length_c   1.000
_cell.angle_alpha   90.00
_cell.angle_beta   90.00
_cell.angle_gamma   90.00
#
_symmetry.space_group_name_H-M   'P 1'
#
loop_
_entity.id
_entity.type
_entity.pdbx_description
1 polymer ?
#
loop_
_entity_poly.entity_id
_entity_poly.type
_entity_poly.pdbx_seq_one_letter_code
_entity_poly.pdbx_strand_id
1 'polypeptide(L)'
;MLEYLLVFLGAAIPWIEIMIVVPLGIIRGLSPMWVIILSFAGNMTTILLLIVGFQRIKEWMARRKQKKGKGESKRQQRAEQIMNIYGLPVLALAGPILIGTHIAAFIGLVLGAKKMNTAIWSAISIALWCLVFGILTAMGFDFFVDRT
;
A
#
# COMPACT_ATOMS: atom_id res chain seq x y z
N MET A 1 4.23 15.53 20.11
CA MET A 1 3.16 14.50 20.25
C MET A 1 2.10 14.62 19.17
N LEU A 2 1.51 15.80 18.95
CA LEU A 2 0.53 16.04 17.88
C LEU A 2 1.08 15.77 16.47
N GLU A 3 2.35 16.07 16.21
CA GLU A 3 2.94 15.87 14.87
C GLU A 3 3.04 14.40 14.46
N TYR A 4 3.31 13.49 15.41
CA TYR A 4 3.30 12.05 15.16
C TYR A 4 1.89 11.53 14.85
N LEU A 5 0.87 12.11 15.47
CA LEU A 5 -0.53 11.83 15.11
C LEU A 5 -0.84 12.31 13.68
N LEU A 6 -0.34 13.49 13.29
CA LEU A 6 -0.50 14.01 11.93
C LEU A 6 0.24 13.16 10.89
N VAL A 7 1.41 12.60 11.22
CA VAL A 7 2.11 11.63 10.35
C VAL A 7 1.27 10.38 10.14
N PHE A 8 0.72 9.81 11.23
CA PHE A 8 -0.16 8.65 11.13
C PHE A 8 -1.42 8.94 10.30
N LEU A 9 -2.11 10.03 10.59
CA LEU A 9 -3.33 10.43 9.89
C LEU A 9 -3.06 10.80 8.43
N GLY A 10 -1.94 11.48 8.16
CA GLY A 10 -1.50 11.82 6.81
C GLY A 10 -1.24 10.57 5.98
N ALA A 11 -0.48 9.60 6.51
CA ALA A 11 -0.19 8.35 5.82
C ALA A 11 -1.42 7.43 5.64
N ALA A 12 -2.44 7.61 6.48
CA ALA A 12 -3.70 6.90 6.39
C ALA A 12 -4.61 7.44 5.27
N ILE A 13 -4.43 8.69 4.83
CA ILE A 13 -5.26 9.23 3.75
C ILE A 13 -4.84 8.57 2.42
N PRO A 14 -5.73 7.85 1.74
CA PRO A 14 -5.45 7.36 0.40
C PRO A 14 -5.09 8.57 -0.47
N TRP A 15 -4.01 8.47 -1.26
CA TRP A 15 -3.44 9.56 -2.08
C TRP A 15 -2.41 10.46 -1.39
N ILE A 16 -2.39 10.54 -0.05
CA ILE A 16 -1.26 11.07 0.71
C ILE A 16 -0.32 9.89 1.02
N GLU A 17 0.46 9.54 0.02
CA GLU A 17 1.31 8.35 0.05
C GLU A 17 2.57 8.57 0.90
N ILE A 18 3.17 7.46 1.34
CA ILE A 18 4.40 7.41 2.15
C ILE A 18 5.56 8.23 1.56
N MET A 19 5.58 8.41 0.24
CA MET A 19 6.54 9.25 -0.50
C MET A 19 6.54 10.71 -0.04
N ILE A 20 5.39 11.23 0.42
CA ILE A 20 5.27 12.62 0.86
C ILE A 20 5.39 12.70 2.39
N VAL A 21 4.71 11.80 3.10
CA VAL A 21 4.62 11.86 4.56
C VAL A 21 5.95 11.59 5.25
N VAL A 22 6.70 10.59 4.77
CA VAL A 22 7.97 10.20 5.40
C VAL A 22 9.01 11.32 5.28
N PRO A 23 9.29 11.88 4.08
CA PRO A 23 10.24 12.96 3.99
C PRO A 23 9.82 14.22 4.75
N LEU A 24 8.55 14.62 4.65
CA LEU A 24 8.06 15.82 5.34
C LEU A 24 8.16 15.70 6.87
N GLY A 25 7.89 14.51 7.42
CA GLY A 25 8.03 14.24 8.85
C GLY A 25 9.47 14.41 9.31
N ILE A 26 10.41 13.82 8.57
CA ILE A 26 11.85 13.87 8.90
C ILE A 26 12.41 15.28 8.72
N ILE A 27 12.07 15.98 7.64
CA ILE A 27 12.51 17.36 7.38
C ILE A 27 12.02 18.32 8.48
N ARG A 28 10.87 18.05 9.10
CA ARG A 28 10.38 18.79 10.28
C ARG A 28 11.12 18.47 11.58
N GLY A 29 12.16 17.64 11.54
CA GLY A 29 12.96 17.25 12.71
C GLY A 29 12.34 16.12 13.54
N LEU A 30 11.35 15.39 13.03
CA LEU A 30 10.83 14.21 13.73
C LEU A 30 11.81 13.03 13.61
N SER A 31 11.82 12.17 14.62
CA SER A 31 12.68 10.98 14.63
C SER A 31 12.35 10.07 13.44
N PRO A 32 13.33 9.74 12.57
CA PRO A 32 13.10 8.89 11.40
C PRO A 32 12.48 7.54 11.75
N MET A 33 12.92 6.91 12.85
CA MET A 33 12.39 5.63 13.31
C MET A 33 10.88 5.69 13.54
N TRP A 34 10.41 6.70 14.29
CA TRP A 34 8.99 6.86 14.59
C TRP A 34 8.16 7.24 13.37
N VAL A 35 8.70 8.09 12.49
CA VAL A 35 8.05 8.47 11.23
C VAL A 35 7.83 7.24 10.35
N ILE A 36 8.82 6.36 10.19
CA ILE A 36 8.72 5.12 9.41
C ILE A 36 7.65 4.20 10.01
N ILE A 37 7.70 3.93 11.32
CA ILE A 37 6.75 3.03 12.00
C ILE A 37 5.32 3.54 11.87
N LEU A 38 5.09 4.82 12.13
CA LEU A 38 3.76 5.42 12.09
C LEU A 38 3.22 5.53 10.66
N SER A 39 4.09 5.83 9.68
CA SER A 39 3.70 5.87 8.26
C SER A 39 3.31 4.48 7.77
N PHE A 40 4.09 3.45 8.13
CA PHE A 40 3.76 2.06 7.84
C PHE A 40 2.42 1.66 8.48
N ALA A 41 2.24 1.94 9.78
CA ALA A 41 1.02 1.58 10.50
C ALA A 41 -0.22 2.29 9.94
N GLY A 42 -0.12 3.59 9.64
CA GLY A 42 -1.22 4.37 9.06
C GLY A 42 -1.65 3.84 7.70
N ASN A 43 -0.68 3.66 6.79
CA ASN A 43 -0.96 3.18 5.43
C ASN A 43 -1.47 1.72 5.43
N MET A 44 -0.90 0.86 6.27
CA MET A 44 -1.34 -0.53 6.35
C MET A 44 -2.77 -0.64 6.90
N THR A 45 -3.13 0.21 7.87
CA THR A 45 -4.49 0.23 8.45
C THR A 45 -5.54 0.47 7.36
N THR A 46 -5.33 1.46 6.50
CA THR A 46 -6.29 1.81 5.44
C THR A 46 -6.31 0.82 4.29
N ILE A 47 -5.17 0.21 3.94
CA ILE A 47 -5.15 -0.92 3.00
C ILE A 47 -5.93 -2.13 3.56
N LEU A 48 -5.76 -2.46 4.83
CA LEU A 48 -6.52 -3.55 5.44
C LEU A 48 -8.02 -3.26 5.44
N LEU A 49 -8.43 -2.03 5.75
CA LEU A 49 -9.82 -1.60 5.64
C LEU A 49 -10.35 -1.72 4.21
N LEU A 50 -9.55 -1.33 3.22
CA LEU A 50 -9.88 -1.48 1.81
C LEU A 50 -10.06 -2.96 1.43
N ILE A 51 -9.15 -3.84 1.83
CA ILE A 51 -9.23 -5.28 1.57
C ILE A 51 -10.50 -5.87 2.19
N VAL A 52 -10.82 -5.51 3.44
CA VAL A 52 -12.03 -5.98 4.13
C VAL A 52 -13.29 -5.44 3.44
N GLY A 53 -13.33 -4.15 3.11
CA GLY A 53 -14.45 -3.53 2.39
C GLY A 53 -14.70 -4.17 1.03
N PHE A 54 -13.62 -4.51 0.31
CA PHE A 54 -13.70 -5.15 -1.00
C PHE A 54 -14.31 -6.56 -0.95
N GLN A 55 -14.27 -7.27 0.18
CA GLN A 55 -14.86 -8.62 0.28
C GLN A 55 -16.36 -8.60 -0.03
N ARG A 56 -17.08 -7.57 0.46
CA ARG A 56 -18.52 -7.41 0.17
C ARG A 56 -18.78 -7.25 -1.33
N ILE A 57 -17.93 -6.49 -2.02
CA ILE A 57 -18.00 -6.28 -3.47
C ILE A 57 -17.71 -7.61 -4.19
N LYS A 58 -16.66 -8.32 -3.78
CA LYS A 58 -16.27 -9.61 -4.37
C LYS A 58 -17.40 -10.62 -4.29
N GLU A 59 -18.01 -10.76 -3.13
CA GLU A 59 -19.15 -11.67 -2.95
C GLU A 59 -20.37 -11.23 -3.76
N TRP A 60 -20.68 -9.94 -3.81
CA TRP A 60 -21.77 -9.41 -4.63
C TRP A 60 -21.55 -9.73 -6.12
N MET A 61 -20.33 -9.54 -6.63
CA MET A 61 -19.96 -9.90 -8.00
C MET A 61 -20.10 -11.40 -8.26
N ALA A 62 -19.65 -12.24 -7.31
CA ALA A 62 -19.76 -13.70 -7.40
C ALA A 62 -21.24 -14.15 -7.45
N ARG A 63 -22.08 -13.63 -6.55
CA ARG A 63 -23.53 -13.88 -6.53
C ARG A 63 -24.19 -13.47 -7.85
N ARG A 64 -23.79 -12.34 -8.44
CA ARG A 64 -24.30 -11.87 -9.74
C ARG A 64 -23.90 -12.78 -10.90
N LYS A 65 -22.67 -13.31 -10.90
CA LYS A 65 -22.20 -14.27 -11.92
C LYS A 65 -22.98 -15.59 -11.85
N GLN A 66 -23.18 -16.13 -10.65
CA GLN A 66 -23.97 -17.33 -10.42
C GLN A 66 -25.43 -17.18 -10.91
N LYS A 67 -26.09 -16.04 -10.60
CA LYS A 67 -27.45 -15.75 -11.11
C LYS A 67 -27.56 -15.70 -12.63
N LYS A 68 -26.46 -15.43 -13.34
CA LYS A 68 -26.40 -15.42 -14.82
C LYS A 68 -26.05 -16.79 -15.41
N GLY A 69 -26.00 -17.86 -14.59
CA GLY A 69 -25.57 -19.19 -15.03
C GLY A 69 -24.11 -19.26 -15.49
N LYS A 70 -23.31 -18.21 -15.26
CA LYS A 70 -21.90 -18.16 -15.66
C LYS A 70 -21.04 -18.65 -14.50
N GLY A 71 -20.60 -19.90 -14.58
CA GLY A 71 -19.56 -20.44 -13.69
C GLY A 71 -18.19 -19.79 -13.92
N GLU A 72 -17.25 -20.03 -13.02
CA GLU A 72 -15.87 -19.59 -13.23
C GLU A 72 -15.25 -20.33 -14.41
N SER A 73 -14.80 -19.58 -15.42
CA SER A 73 -14.10 -20.19 -16.55
C SER A 73 -12.67 -20.59 -16.14
N LYS A 74 -12.15 -21.68 -16.72
CA LYS A 74 -10.73 -22.08 -16.58
C LYS A 74 -9.77 -20.93 -16.94
N ARG A 75 -10.16 -20.06 -17.89
CA ARG A 75 -9.40 -18.86 -18.26
C ARG A 75 -9.35 -17.84 -17.13
N GLN A 76 -10.46 -17.59 -16.44
CA GLN A 76 -10.52 -16.67 -15.30
C GLN A 76 -9.63 -17.18 -14.16
N GLN A 77 -9.71 -18.46 -13.81
CA GLN A 77 -8.88 -19.04 -12.74
C GLN A 77 -7.38 -18.92 -13.03
N ARG A 78 -6.97 -19.14 -14.30
CA ARG A 78 -5.58 -18.92 -14.72
C ARG A 78 -5.16 -17.44 -14.60
N ALA A 79 -6.02 -16.51 -15.01
CA ALA A 79 -5.74 -15.08 -14.87
C ALA A 79 -5.57 -14.68 -13.39
N GLU A 80 -6.42 -15.19 -12.49
CA GLU A 80 -6.30 -14.95 -11.05
C GLU A 80 -5.00 -15.54 -10.49
N GLN A 81 -4.58 -16.74 -10.92
CA GLN A 81 -3.30 -17.32 -10.50
C GLN A 81 -2.11 -16.46 -10.95
N ILE A 82 -2.07 -16.05 -12.22
CA ILE A 82 -1.01 -15.19 -12.75
C ILE A 82 -0.97 -13.86 -11.99
N MET A 83 -2.14 -13.27 -11.71
CA MET A 83 -2.23 -12.04 -10.93
C MET A 83 -1.67 -12.23 -9.52
N ASN A 84 -1.94 -13.35 -8.86
CA ASN A 84 -1.45 -13.60 -7.51
C ASN A 84 0.06 -13.89 -7.42
N ILE A 85 0.64 -14.51 -8.45
CA ILE A 85 2.05 -14.94 -8.45
C ILE A 85 2.96 -13.83 -8.98
N TYR A 86 2.56 -13.14 -10.05
CA TYR A 86 3.43 -12.18 -10.75
C TYR A 86 2.87 -10.76 -10.76
N GLY A 87 1.57 -10.62 -11.01
CA GLY A 87 0.95 -9.30 -11.16
C GLY A 87 0.98 -8.48 -9.87
N LEU A 88 0.54 -9.08 -8.77
CA LEU A 88 0.39 -8.42 -7.48
C LEU A 88 1.72 -8.03 -6.83
N PRO A 89 2.78 -8.86 -6.80
CA PRO A 89 4.08 -8.44 -6.30
C PRO A 89 4.60 -7.21 -7.04
N VAL A 90 4.60 -7.25 -8.38
CA VAL A 90 5.12 -6.18 -9.21
C VAL A 90 4.28 -4.92 -9.03
N LEU A 91 2.96 -5.05 -9.07
CA LEU A 91 2.04 -3.93 -8.90
C LEU A 91 2.16 -3.30 -7.50
N ALA A 92 2.27 -4.11 -6.44
CA ALA A 92 2.42 -3.62 -5.08
C ALA A 92 3.76 -2.90 -4.90
N LEU A 93 4.86 -3.47 -5.39
CA LEU A 93 6.19 -2.87 -5.29
C LEU A 93 6.34 -1.60 -6.12
N ALA A 94 5.77 -1.56 -7.33
CA ALA A 94 5.79 -0.37 -8.18
C ALA A 94 4.73 0.67 -7.78
N GLY A 95 3.72 0.24 -7.00
CA GLY A 95 2.57 1.03 -6.57
C GLY A 95 2.95 2.40 -6.02
N PRO A 96 3.74 2.49 -4.93
CA PRO A 96 4.11 3.76 -4.28
C PRO A 96 4.65 4.84 -5.21
N ILE A 97 5.39 4.46 -6.26
CA ILE A 97 5.97 5.42 -7.21
C ILE A 97 5.00 5.72 -8.35
N LEU A 98 4.38 4.68 -8.93
CA LEU A 98 3.66 4.84 -10.19
C LEU A 98 2.23 5.32 -10.00
N ILE A 99 1.49 4.69 -9.08
CA ILE A 99 0.03 4.80 -9.01
C ILE A 99 -0.52 4.98 -7.58
N GLY A 100 0.31 4.87 -6.54
CA GLY A 100 -0.07 4.83 -5.13
C GLY A 100 -0.32 3.41 -4.59
N THR A 101 -0.04 3.18 -3.30
CA THR A 101 -0.19 1.86 -2.66
C THR A 101 -1.64 1.38 -2.68
N HIS A 102 -2.57 2.30 -2.41
CA HIS A 102 -4.00 2.01 -2.30
C HIS A 102 -4.60 1.61 -3.66
N ILE A 103 -4.22 2.32 -4.72
CA ILE A 103 -4.69 2.05 -6.08
C ILE A 103 -4.12 0.72 -6.58
N ALA A 104 -2.84 0.45 -6.33
CA ALA A 104 -2.22 -0.83 -6.64
C ALA A 104 -2.94 -2.00 -5.95
N ALA A 105 -3.20 -1.90 -4.65
CA ALA A 105 -3.93 -2.93 -3.89
C ALA A 105 -5.35 -3.12 -4.43
N PHE A 106 -6.06 -2.03 -4.74
CA PHE A 106 -7.41 -2.08 -5.30
C PHE A 106 -7.46 -2.75 -6.68
N ILE A 107 -6.58 -2.37 -7.59
CA ILE A 107 -6.45 -3.00 -8.92
C ILE A 107 -6.13 -4.49 -8.76
N GLY A 108 -5.20 -4.83 -7.86
CA GLY A 108 -4.90 -6.20 -7.49
C GLY A 108 -6.16 -7.00 -7.16
N LEU A 109 -6.96 -6.50 -6.23
CA LEU A 109 -8.19 -7.15 -5.79
C LEU A 109 -9.25 -7.26 -6.89
N VAL A 110 -9.42 -6.21 -7.71
CA VAL A 110 -10.35 -6.20 -8.86
C VAL A 110 -9.97 -7.24 -9.90
N LEU A 111 -8.67 -7.43 -10.15
CA LEU A 111 -8.14 -8.43 -11.07
C LEU A 111 -8.07 -9.84 -10.45
N GLY A 112 -8.56 -10.01 -9.22
CA GLY A 112 -8.73 -11.31 -8.58
C GLY A 112 -7.58 -11.74 -7.68
N ALA A 113 -6.74 -10.80 -7.22
CA ALA A 113 -5.80 -11.07 -6.15
C ALA A 113 -6.53 -11.57 -4.88
N LYS A 114 -5.87 -12.48 -4.17
CA LYS A 114 -6.33 -12.99 -2.88
C LYS A 114 -6.09 -11.93 -1.82
N LYS A 115 -7.02 -11.85 -0.85
CA LYS A 115 -6.92 -10.93 0.29
C LYS A 115 -5.60 -11.04 1.05
N MET A 116 -5.16 -12.28 1.32
CA MET A 116 -3.95 -12.55 2.09
C MET A 116 -2.70 -12.14 1.31
N ASN A 117 -2.61 -12.51 0.04
CA ASN A 117 -1.51 -12.10 -0.83
C ASN A 117 -1.45 -10.58 -0.96
N THR A 118 -2.60 -9.91 -1.10
CA THR A 118 -2.66 -8.44 -1.21
C THR A 118 -2.13 -7.79 0.06
N ALA A 119 -2.52 -8.29 1.24
CA ALA A 119 -2.03 -7.78 2.51
C ALA A 119 -0.51 -7.98 2.65
N ILE A 120 0.00 -9.19 2.38
CA ILE A 120 1.43 -9.51 2.50
C ILE A 120 2.27 -8.65 1.54
N TRP A 121 1.90 -8.61 0.26
CA TRP A 121 2.66 -7.84 -0.74
C TRP A 121 2.59 -6.34 -0.52
N SER A 122 1.44 -5.82 -0.06
CA SER A 122 1.33 -4.42 0.34
C SER A 122 2.22 -4.12 1.53
N ALA A 123 2.23 -4.99 2.55
CA ALA A 123 3.09 -4.81 3.72
C ALA A 123 4.58 -4.81 3.34
N ILE A 124 5.02 -5.76 2.50
CA ILE A 124 6.40 -5.80 2.00
C ILE A 124 6.74 -4.52 1.25
N SER A 125 5.87 -4.08 0.34
CA SER A 125 6.09 -2.86 -0.44
C SER A 125 6.17 -1.61 0.44
N ILE A 126 5.19 -1.41 1.32
CA ILE A 126 5.15 -0.24 2.20
C ILE A 126 6.37 -0.24 3.13
N ALA A 127 6.73 -1.38 3.72
CA ALA A 127 7.92 -1.47 4.56
C ALA A 127 9.19 -1.09 3.80
N LEU A 128 9.36 -1.66 2.59
CA LEU A 128 10.51 -1.37 1.73
C LEU A 128 10.57 0.13 1.41
N TRP A 129 9.48 0.73 0.96
CA TRP A 129 9.47 2.13 0.55
C TRP A 129 9.53 3.10 1.72
N CYS A 130 8.95 2.79 2.87
CA CYS A 130 9.13 3.57 4.10
C CYS A 130 10.62 3.59 4.51
N LEU A 131 11.31 2.45 4.42
CA LEU A 131 12.74 2.38 4.69
C LEU A 131 13.54 3.18 3.66
N VAL A 132 13.26 3.01 2.37
CA VAL A 132 13.94 3.74 1.30
C VAL A 132 13.78 5.25 1.48
N PHE A 133 12.55 5.76 1.60
CA PHE A 133 12.33 7.20 1.79
C PHE A 133 12.85 7.71 3.12
N GLY A 134 12.73 6.92 4.19
CA GLY A 134 13.19 7.29 5.52
C GLY A 134 14.71 7.42 5.58
N ILE A 135 15.44 6.43 5.06
CA ILE A 135 16.91 6.41 5.01
C ILE A 135 17.40 7.51 4.07
N LEU A 136 16.85 7.64 2.86
CA LEU A 136 17.24 8.67 1.90
C LEU A 136 17.03 10.08 2.46
N THR A 137 15.92 10.32 3.15
CA THR A 137 15.67 11.64 3.75
C THR A 137 16.61 11.91 4.92
N ALA A 138 16.83 10.92 5.80
CA ALA A 138 17.73 11.09 6.94
C ALA A 138 19.18 11.35 6.48
N MET A 139 19.70 10.54 5.55
CA MET A 139 21.05 10.72 5.00
C MET A 139 21.17 12.01 4.19
N GLY A 140 20.13 12.37 3.43
CA GLY A 140 20.10 13.63 2.69
C GLY A 140 20.14 14.83 3.64
N PHE A 141 19.37 14.78 4.72
CA PHE A 141 19.33 15.85 5.71
C PHE A 141 20.70 16.05 6.38
N ASP A 142 21.35 14.97 6.83
CA ASP A 142 22.69 15.04 7.42
C ASP A 142 23.72 15.60 6.40
N PHE A 143 23.66 15.18 5.14
CA PHE A 143 24.56 15.66 4.09
C PHE A 143 24.42 17.16 3.78
N PHE A 144 23.20 17.70 3.84
CA PHE A 144 22.95 19.13 3.58
C PHE A 144 23.18 20.02 4.79
N VAL A 145 22.99 19.51 6.02
CA VAL A 145 23.16 20.27 7.25
C VAL A 145 24.61 20.30 7.74
N ASP A 146 25.38 19.22 7.59
CA ASP A 146 26.79 19.17 8.04
C ASP A 146 27.78 19.96 7.15
N ARG A 147 27.34 20.44 5.98
CA ARG A 147 28.18 21.20 5.04
C ARG A 147 27.86 22.69 4.94
N THR A 148 26.94 23.21 5.75
CA THR A 148 26.64 24.65 5.87
C THR A 148 26.95 25.14 7.26
#